data_AF-A0A4U2Y3Z6-F1
#
_entry.id   AF-A0A4U2Y3Z6-F1
#
_cell.length_a   1.000
_cell.length_b   1.000
_cell.length_c   1.000
_cell.angle_alpha   90.00
_cell.angle_beta   90.00
_cell.angle_gamma   90.00
#
_symmetry.space_group_name_H-M   'P 1'
#
loop_
_entity.id
_entity.type
_entity.pdbx_description
1 polymer ?
#
loop_
_entity_poly.entity_id
_entity_poly.type
_entity_poly.pdbx_seq_one_letter_code
_entity_poly.pdbx_strand_id
1 'polypeptide(L)'
;MASEDSIIPKLNDELLEWVSSKFGIRRSWFDTVDEVYSSRYIYDTLDCYKCVGAFINLFSKLIDELNVYRYRDSLHVYFLKNFDKFKGDKYGETEKADVIVIVSVKIGKTTTNSVEKYILITQNLRWDYWNSRQDVKRMIRIVDKLKISMTGYDISIEEYNAIGSAEVVPRAILKQKKRVTWYPYDYDGSHNDRIDKVEYEPDNEFYESLKWIDESIAQMINEKEMNIAGV
;
A
#
# COMPACT_ATOMS: atom_id res chain seq x y z
N MET A 1 9.16 -27.62 11.31
CA MET A 1 9.85 -28.12 12.53
C MET A 1 11.17 -27.38 12.64
N ALA A 2 11.37 -26.60 13.71
CA ALA A 2 12.66 -26.00 14.01
C ALA A 2 13.58 -27.09 14.57
N SER A 3 14.68 -27.40 13.88
CA SER A 3 15.71 -28.33 14.37
C SER A 3 16.52 -27.69 15.50
N GLU A 4 17.35 -28.46 16.21
CA GLU A 4 18.31 -27.95 17.22
C GLU A 4 19.30 -26.89 16.66
N ASP A 5 19.42 -26.81 15.33
CA ASP A 5 20.18 -25.78 14.61
C ASP A 5 19.40 -24.48 14.37
N SER A 6 18.13 -24.41 14.79
CA SER A 6 17.33 -23.20 14.68
C SER A 6 17.91 -22.09 15.55
N ILE A 7 18.06 -20.91 14.96
CA ILE A 7 18.45 -19.70 15.69
C ILE A 7 17.28 -19.18 16.56
N ILE A 8 16.03 -19.53 16.22
CA ILE A 8 14.82 -18.97 16.85
C ILE A 8 14.80 -19.18 18.38
N PRO A 9 15.11 -20.37 18.95
CA PRO A 9 15.18 -20.57 20.39
C PRO A 9 16.29 -19.76 21.11
N LYS A 10 17.21 -19.15 20.35
CA LYS A 10 18.33 -18.33 20.86
C LYS A 10 18.05 -16.83 20.74
N LEU A 11 16.95 -16.43 20.13
CA LEU A 11 16.53 -15.02 20.04
C LEU A 11 15.63 -14.70 21.23
N ASN A 12 15.91 -13.61 21.94
CA ASN A 12 15.03 -13.14 23.01
C ASN A 12 13.83 -12.37 22.43
N ASP A 13 12.75 -12.26 23.20
CA ASP A 13 11.51 -11.61 22.75
C ASP A 13 11.70 -10.15 22.35
N GLU A 14 12.60 -9.43 23.02
CA GLU A 14 12.93 -8.05 22.71
C GLU A 14 13.47 -7.89 21.28
N LEU A 15 14.37 -8.78 20.86
CA LEU A 15 14.92 -8.77 19.50
C LEU A 15 13.84 -9.13 18.48
N LEU A 16 12.98 -10.10 18.77
CA LEU A 16 11.89 -10.50 17.88
C LEU A 16 10.86 -9.38 17.70
N GLU A 17 10.53 -8.66 18.77
CA GLU A 17 9.66 -7.48 18.73
C GLU A 17 10.30 -6.35 17.93
N TRP A 18 11.59 -6.09 18.15
CA TRP A 18 12.34 -5.10 17.39
C TRP A 18 12.36 -5.42 15.89
N VAL A 19 12.64 -6.67 15.50
CA VAL A 19 12.60 -7.11 14.10
C VAL A 19 11.19 -6.96 13.52
N SER A 20 10.17 -7.39 14.27
CA SER A 20 8.76 -7.30 13.86
C SER A 20 8.35 -5.86 13.54
N SER A 21 8.63 -4.95 14.47
CA SER A 21 8.37 -3.51 14.30
C SER A 21 9.18 -2.89 13.15
N LYS A 22 10.47 -3.23 13.07
CA LYS A 22 11.40 -2.66 12.07
C LYS A 22 11.01 -3.03 10.64
N PHE A 23 10.65 -4.29 10.41
CA PHE A 23 10.33 -4.81 9.08
C PHE A 23 8.82 -4.82 8.77
N GLY A 24 7.98 -4.50 9.74
CA GLY A 24 6.52 -4.52 9.61
C GLY A 24 5.94 -5.92 9.50
N ILE A 25 6.61 -6.91 10.08
CA ILE A 25 6.18 -8.31 10.05
C ILE A 25 5.49 -8.66 11.37
N ARG A 26 4.56 -9.62 11.32
CA ARG A 26 3.83 -10.12 12.48
C ARG A 26 4.80 -10.83 13.42
N ARG A 27 4.74 -10.48 14.71
CA ARG A 27 5.50 -11.20 15.75
C ARG A 27 5.19 -12.69 15.75
N SER A 28 3.93 -13.05 15.49
CA SER A 28 3.47 -14.43 15.43
C SER A 28 4.07 -15.25 14.28
N TRP A 29 4.69 -14.62 13.29
CA TRP A 29 5.37 -15.33 12.21
C TRP A 29 6.64 -16.06 12.67
N PHE A 30 7.23 -15.61 13.79
CA PHE A 30 8.37 -16.28 14.42
C PHE A 30 7.97 -17.39 15.40
N ASP A 31 6.69 -17.46 15.77
CA ASP A 31 6.18 -18.45 16.72
C ASP A 31 6.05 -19.82 16.06
N THR A 32 6.06 -20.88 16.86
CA THR A 32 5.95 -22.23 16.30
C THR A 32 4.55 -22.46 15.71
N VAL A 33 4.50 -23.18 14.59
CA VAL A 33 3.26 -23.40 13.81
C VAL A 33 2.14 -24.03 14.66
N ASP A 34 2.51 -24.77 15.70
CA ASP A 34 1.58 -25.46 16.60
C ASP A 34 0.97 -24.54 17.69
N GLU A 35 1.54 -23.35 17.91
CA GLU A 35 1.09 -22.42 18.97
C GLU A 35 0.04 -21.41 18.48
N VAL A 36 0.03 -21.05 17.18
CA VAL A 36 -0.93 -20.06 16.65
C VAL A 36 -1.31 -20.34 15.19
N TYR A 37 -2.61 -20.46 14.91
CA TYR A 37 -3.17 -20.60 13.54
C TYR A 37 -2.76 -19.44 12.58
N SER A 38 -2.33 -18.30 13.10
CA SER A 38 -1.92 -17.11 12.34
C SER A 38 -0.42 -17.06 12.01
N SER A 39 0.39 -18.04 12.44
CA SER A 39 1.85 -18.08 12.22
C SER A 39 2.27 -18.15 10.75
N ARG A 40 1.33 -18.43 9.83
CA ARG A 40 1.59 -18.48 8.38
C ARG A 40 1.73 -17.10 7.73
N TYR A 41 1.14 -16.08 8.34
CA TYR A 41 1.08 -14.74 7.76
C TYR A 41 2.28 -13.90 8.19
N ILE A 42 2.99 -13.36 7.21
CA ILE A 42 4.16 -12.49 7.43
C ILE A 42 3.73 -11.09 7.82
N TYR A 43 2.68 -10.54 7.19
CA TYR A 43 2.28 -9.14 7.37
C TYR A 43 0.87 -9.00 7.92
N ASP A 44 0.63 -7.91 8.63
CA ASP A 44 -0.72 -7.38 8.81
C ASP A 44 -1.21 -6.71 7.54
N THR A 45 -2.51 -6.86 7.29
CA THR A 45 -3.22 -6.14 6.22
C THR A 45 -4.04 -5.03 6.83
N LEU A 46 -3.89 -3.81 6.32
CA LEU A 46 -4.77 -2.71 6.66
C LEU A 46 -6.01 -2.73 5.79
N ASP A 47 -7.16 -2.50 6.40
CA ASP A 47 -8.39 -2.19 5.69
C ASP A 47 -8.52 -0.66 5.57
N CYS A 48 -8.57 -0.16 4.34
CA CYS A 48 -8.79 1.25 4.04
C CYS A 48 -10.09 1.45 3.23
N TYR A 49 -10.85 0.39 2.98
CA TYR A 49 -12.12 0.48 2.27
C TYR A 49 -13.11 1.32 3.07
N LYS A 50 -13.76 2.30 2.41
CA LYS A 50 -14.61 3.33 3.02
C LYS A 50 -13.94 4.16 4.12
N CYS A 51 -12.62 4.07 4.28
CA CYS A 51 -11.89 4.72 5.36
C CYS A 51 -10.64 5.44 4.83
N VAL A 52 -10.84 6.32 3.85
CA VAL A 52 -9.78 7.11 3.22
C VAL A 52 -8.96 7.90 4.24
N GLY A 53 -9.59 8.37 5.33
CA GLY A 53 -8.89 9.02 6.44
C GLY A 53 -7.85 8.13 7.14
N ALA A 54 -8.04 6.81 7.19
CA ALA A 54 -7.03 5.89 7.71
C ALA A 54 -5.78 5.87 6.83
N PHE A 55 -5.94 6.01 5.51
CA PHE A 55 -4.82 6.08 4.58
C PHE A 55 -4.05 7.41 4.68
N ILE A 56 -4.75 8.54 4.90
CA ILE A 56 -4.11 9.83 5.22
C ILE A 56 -3.34 9.72 6.54
N ASN A 57 -3.95 9.15 7.58
CA ASN A 57 -3.32 8.96 8.89
C ASN A 57 -2.09 8.05 8.83
N LEU A 58 -2.11 7.02 7.97
CA LEU A 58 -0.95 6.19 7.69
C LEU A 58 0.23 7.04 7.19
N PHE A 59 0.03 7.87 6.17
CA PHE A 59 1.10 8.72 5.67
C PHE A 59 1.51 9.80 6.68
N SER A 60 0.58 10.37 7.43
CA SER A 60 0.91 11.33 8.50
C SER A 60 1.94 10.74 9.48
N LYS A 61 1.70 9.50 9.96
CA LYS A 61 2.62 8.78 10.84
C LYS A 61 3.95 8.47 10.17
N LEU A 62 3.93 7.97 8.93
CA LEU A 62 5.16 7.68 8.17
C LEU A 62 6.01 8.94 7.95
N ILE A 63 5.39 10.09 7.74
CA ILE A 63 6.09 11.37 7.57
C ILE A 63 6.75 11.80 8.88
N ASP A 64 6.09 11.60 10.03
CA ASP A 64 6.70 11.86 11.34
C ASP A 64 7.92 10.96 11.57
N GLU A 65 7.83 9.68 11.19
CA GLU A 65 8.94 8.72 11.28
C GLU A 65 10.12 9.04 10.33
N LEU A 66 9.83 9.53 9.12
CA LEU A 66 10.82 9.69 8.04
C LEU A 66 11.34 11.11 7.84
N ASN A 67 10.81 12.09 8.59
CA ASN A 67 10.99 13.53 8.41
C ASN A 67 10.28 14.11 7.17
N VAL A 68 9.59 15.24 7.36
CA VAL A 68 8.77 15.93 6.34
C VAL A 68 9.53 16.34 5.08
N TYR A 69 10.85 16.54 5.15
CA TYR A 69 11.66 16.93 4.00
C TYR A 69 12.27 15.74 3.24
N ARG A 70 12.17 14.51 3.79
CA ARG A 70 12.85 13.32 3.24
C ARG A 70 11.94 12.13 2.94
N TYR A 71 10.68 12.17 3.37
CA TYR A 71 9.76 11.04 3.20
C TYR A 71 9.60 10.62 1.74
N ARG A 72 9.62 11.58 0.79
CA ARG A 72 9.37 11.32 -0.64
C ARG A 72 10.37 10.36 -1.26
N ASP A 73 11.64 10.43 -0.85
CA ASP A 73 12.71 9.55 -1.34
C ASP A 73 12.71 8.17 -0.66
N SER A 74 11.97 8.06 0.45
CA SER A 74 11.92 6.86 1.29
C SER A 74 10.64 6.06 1.09
N LEU A 75 9.60 6.67 0.53
CA LEU A 75 8.31 6.05 0.29
C LEU A 75 8.09 5.73 -1.20
N HIS A 76 7.50 4.58 -1.46
CA HIS A 76 7.00 4.20 -2.77
C HIS A 76 5.68 3.45 -2.63
N VAL A 77 4.71 3.73 -3.48
CA VAL A 77 3.41 3.03 -3.47
C VAL A 77 3.22 2.22 -4.73
N TYR A 78 2.93 0.93 -4.57
CA TYR A 78 2.58 0.06 -5.69
C TYR A 78 1.07 -0.15 -5.73
N PHE A 79 0.49 -0.02 -6.92
CA PHE A 79 -0.88 -0.40 -7.21
C PHE A 79 -0.86 -1.61 -8.15
N LEU A 80 -1.32 -2.76 -7.67
CA LEU A 80 -1.32 -4.01 -8.41
C LEU A 80 -2.74 -4.37 -8.80
N LYS A 81 -2.99 -4.75 -10.05
CA LYS A 81 -4.33 -5.16 -10.52
C LYS A 81 -4.33 -6.54 -11.15
N ASN A 82 -5.41 -7.30 -10.97
CA ASN A 82 -5.59 -8.64 -11.55
C ASN A 82 -6.48 -8.67 -12.81
N PHE A 83 -6.82 -7.52 -13.38
CA PHE A 83 -7.74 -7.39 -14.49
C PHE A 83 -7.13 -6.57 -15.63
N ASP A 84 -7.47 -6.88 -16.88
CA ASP A 84 -6.86 -6.22 -18.05
C ASP A 84 -7.46 -4.85 -18.34
N LYS A 85 -8.78 -4.73 -18.28
CA LYS A 85 -9.52 -3.55 -18.74
C LYS A 85 -10.14 -2.82 -17.57
N PHE A 86 -9.80 -1.53 -17.43
CA PHE A 86 -10.57 -0.58 -16.65
C PHE A 86 -11.94 -0.45 -17.32
N LYS A 87 -12.94 -1.15 -16.78
CA LYS A 87 -14.32 -1.07 -17.23
C LYS A 87 -15.17 -0.86 -16.01
N GLY A 88 -15.70 0.36 -15.90
CA GLY A 88 -16.44 0.84 -14.73
C GLY A 88 -17.62 -0.02 -14.25
N ASP A 89 -18.22 -0.90 -15.07
CA ASP A 89 -19.39 -1.67 -14.66
C ASP A 89 -19.48 -3.03 -15.35
N LYS A 90 -18.88 -4.05 -14.73
CA LYS A 90 -19.14 -5.45 -15.09
C LYS A 90 -19.55 -6.26 -13.87
N TYR A 91 -20.68 -5.86 -13.31
CA TYR A 91 -21.39 -6.67 -12.32
C TYR A 91 -21.72 -8.04 -12.95
N GLY A 92 -21.09 -9.12 -12.48
CA GLY A 92 -21.44 -10.49 -12.88
C GLY A 92 -20.51 -11.21 -13.86
N GLU A 93 -19.31 -10.69 -14.17
CA GLU A 93 -18.25 -11.53 -14.74
C GLU A 93 -17.59 -12.37 -13.63
N THR A 94 -17.12 -13.57 -13.98
CA THR A 94 -16.66 -14.60 -13.04
C THR A 94 -15.44 -14.19 -12.20
N GLU A 95 -14.71 -13.16 -12.65
CA GLU A 95 -13.47 -12.68 -12.05
C GLU A 95 -13.65 -11.25 -11.54
N LYS A 96 -13.36 -11.04 -10.26
CA LYS A 96 -13.41 -9.72 -9.61
C LYS A 96 -12.23 -8.88 -10.08
N ALA A 97 -12.50 -7.63 -10.43
CA ALA A 97 -11.45 -6.67 -10.79
C ALA A 97 -10.80 -6.09 -9.51
N ASP A 98 -9.92 -6.86 -8.89
CA ASP A 98 -9.32 -6.52 -7.61
C ASP A 98 -8.02 -5.70 -7.78
N VAL A 99 -7.76 -4.85 -6.78
CA VAL A 99 -6.56 -4.04 -6.64
C VAL A 99 -5.89 -4.34 -5.30
N ILE A 100 -4.56 -4.38 -5.27
CA ILE A 100 -3.76 -4.37 -4.04
C ILE A 100 -2.94 -3.08 -4.02
N VAL A 101 -2.92 -2.41 -2.86
CA VAL A 101 -2.01 -1.29 -2.61
C VAL A 101 -0.94 -1.72 -1.63
N ILE A 102 0.32 -1.45 -1.98
CA ILE A 102 1.48 -1.74 -1.13
C ILE A 102 2.25 -0.45 -0.90
N VAL A 103 2.38 -0.05 0.36
CA VAL A 103 3.29 1.04 0.75
C VAL A 103 4.63 0.43 1.13
N SER A 104 5.67 0.78 0.39
CA SER A 104 7.05 0.38 0.63
C SER A 104 7.79 1.53 1.28
N VAL A 105 8.45 1.24 2.41
CA VAL A 105 9.23 2.20 3.19
C VAL A 105 10.69 1.76 3.20
N LYS A 106 11.58 2.57 2.67
CA LYS A 106 13.03 2.32 2.73
C LYS A 106 13.53 2.54 4.16
N ILE A 107 13.90 1.45 4.83
CA ILE A 107 14.37 1.47 6.23
C ILE A 107 15.89 1.32 6.36
N GLY A 108 16.58 1.07 5.24
CA GLY A 108 18.02 0.91 5.20
C GLY A 108 18.56 0.57 3.82
N LYS A 109 19.86 0.29 3.77
CA LYS A 109 20.54 -0.23 2.58
C LYS A 109 21.60 -1.23 2.99
N THR A 110 21.75 -2.27 2.19
CA THR A 110 22.92 -3.15 2.15
C THR A 110 23.88 -2.67 1.07
N THR A 111 25.01 -3.33 0.89
CA THR A 111 25.98 -3.04 -0.17
C THR A 111 25.35 -3.14 -1.57
N THR A 112 24.34 -4.00 -1.75
CA THR A 112 23.80 -4.35 -3.07
C THR A 112 22.35 -3.93 -3.27
N ASN A 113 21.61 -3.64 -2.20
CA ASN A 113 20.17 -3.49 -2.25
C ASN A 113 19.65 -2.57 -1.15
N SER A 114 18.59 -1.80 -1.42
CA SER A 114 17.77 -1.20 -0.35
C SER A 114 17.11 -2.29 0.50
N VAL A 115 16.82 -1.93 1.75
CA VAL A 115 16.02 -2.73 2.68
C VAL A 115 14.71 -2.01 2.89
N GLU A 116 13.61 -2.71 2.66
CA GLU A 116 12.26 -2.17 2.67
C GLU A 116 11.40 -2.82 3.76
N LYS A 117 10.57 -2.00 4.41
CA LYS A 117 9.40 -2.40 5.18
C LYS A 117 8.18 -2.29 4.26
N TYR A 118 7.26 -3.25 4.31
CA TYR A 118 6.05 -3.27 3.49
C TYR A 118 4.81 -3.16 4.36
N ILE A 119 3.83 -2.39 3.90
CA ILE A 119 2.50 -2.25 4.51
C ILE A 119 1.49 -2.61 3.43
N LEU A 120 0.68 -3.64 3.71
CA LEU A 120 -0.24 -4.22 2.75
C LEU A 120 -1.65 -3.69 2.96
N ILE A 121 -2.28 -3.24 1.87
CA ILE A 121 -3.69 -2.83 1.83
C ILE A 121 -4.34 -3.65 0.73
N THR A 122 -4.86 -4.82 1.13
CA THR A 122 -5.28 -5.89 0.21
C THR A 122 -6.78 -6.13 0.23
N GLN A 123 -7.48 -5.62 1.24
CA GLN A 123 -8.88 -5.98 1.49
C GLN A 123 -9.85 -5.05 0.76
N ASN A 124 -10.87 -5.66 0.14
CA ASN A 124 -12.07 -4.98 -0.38
C ASN A 124 -11.83 -3.87 -1.41
N LEU A 125 -10.69 -3.87 -2.11
CA LEU A 125 -10.39 -2.92 -3.18
C LEU A 125 -10.76 -3.50 -4.54
N ARG A 126 -11.98 -3.20 -4.99
CA ARG A 126 -12.58 -3.63 -6.25
C ARG A 126 -12.78 -2.47 -7.21
N TRP A 127 -12.19 -2.55 -8.39
CA TRP A 127 -12.36 -1.55 -9.45
C TRP A 127 -13.72 -1.64 -10.16
N ASP A 128 -14.27 -2.85 -10.25
CA ASP A 128 -15.58 -3.14 -10.85
C ASP A 128 -16.76 -2.78 -9.94
N TYR A 129 -16.49 -2.29 -8.73
CA TYR A 129 -17.51 -1.80 -7.81
C TYR A 129 -17.32 -0.31 -7.54
N TRP A 130 -18.28 0.51 -7.99
CA TRP A 130 -18.18 1.97 -8.06
C TRP A 130 -17.63 2.63 -6.78
N ASN A 131 -18.19 2.30 -5.60
CA ASN A 131 -17.75 2.86 -4.31
C ASN A 131 -16.28 2.53 -4.02
N SER A 132 -15.89 1.28 -4.26
CA SER A 132 -14.53 0.85 -4.01
C SER A 132 -13.56 1.41 -5.04
N ARG A 133 -13.97 1.55 -6.31
CA ARG A 133 -13.18 2.24 -7.32
C ARG A 133 -12.89 3.68 -6.90
N GLN A 134 -13.90 4.42 -6.46
CA GLN A 134 -13.71 5.77 -5.95
C GLN A 134 -12.71 5.81 -4.79
N ASP A 135 -12.74 4.85 -3.87
CA ASP A 135 -11.74 4.76 -2.79
C ASP A 135 -10.32 4.53 -3.32
N VAL A 136 -10.12 3.65 -4.30
CA VAL A 136 -8.82 3.46 -4.95
C VAL A 136 -8.36 4.77 -5.62
N LYS A 137 -9.24 5.50 -6.31
CA LYS A 137 -8.91 6.80 -6.91
C LYS A 137 -8.53 7.84 -5.87
N ARG A 138 -9.23 7.91 -4.75
CA ARG A 138 -8.90 8.77 -3.59
C ARG A 138 -7.52 8.40 -3.01
N MET A 139 -7.19 7.11 -2.90
CA MET A 139 -5.87 6.66 -2.47
C MET A 139 -4.79 7.12 -3.46
N ILE A 140 -5.00 6.97 -4.77
CA ILE A 140 -4.08 7.47 -5.81
C ILE A 140 -3.88 8.99 -5.65
N ARG A 141 -4.97 9.75 -5.48
CA ARG A 141 -4.92 11.21 -5.27
C ARG A 141 -4.09 11.60 -4.06
N ILE A 142 -4.24 10.89 -2.93
CA ILE A 142 -3.45 11.12 -1.72
C ILE A 142 -1.96 10.95 -2.02
N VAL A 143 -1.57 9.86 -2.68
CA VAL A 143 -0.15 9.60 -3.02
C VAL A 143 0.39 10.66 -3.97
N ASP A 144 -0.40 11.08 -4.96
CA ASP A 144 -0.03 12.14 -5.91
C ASP A 144 0.18 13.48 -5.21
N LYS A 145 -0.73 13.89 -4.32
CA LYS A 145 -0.60 15.14 -3.56
C LYS A 145 0.55 15.15 -2.58
N LEU A 146 0.89 13.99 -2.03
CA LEU A 146 2.10 13.83 -1.23
C LEU A 146 3.39 13.84 -2.08
N LYS A 147 3.27 13.79 -3.41
CA LYS A 147 4.39 13.69 -4.36
C LYS A 147 5.26 12.46 -4.06
N ILE A 148 4.62 11.36 -3.67
CA ILE A 148 5.27 10.07 -3.45
C ILE A 148 5.30 9.31 -4.76
N SER A 149 6.41 8.63 -5.05
CA SER A 149 6.52 7.81 -6.25
C SER A 149 5.52 6.66 -6.23
N MET A 150 4.84 6.43 -7.34
CA MET A 150 3.90 5.33 -7.49
C MET A 150 4.11 4.53 -8.77
N THR A 151 3.85 3.22 -8.73
CA THR A 151 3.97 2.31 -9.87
C THR A 151 2.76 1.41 -9.99
N GLY A 152 2.26 1.23 -11.22
CA GLY A 152 1.20 0.28 -11.55
C GLY A 152 1.72 -1.00 -12.20
N TYR A 153 1.30 -2.15 -11.68
CA TYR A 153 1.58 -3.45 -12.30
C TYR A 153 0.32 -4.30 -12.47
N ASP A 154 0.32 -5.09 -13.53
CA ASP A 154 -0.59 -6.19 -13.75
C ASP A 154 -0.01 -7.43 -13.08
N ILE A 155 -0.86 -8.13 -12.37
CA ILE A 155 -0.53 -9.35 -11.65
C ILE A 155 -1.50 -10.46 -12.03
N SER A 156 -1.04 -11.70 -11.98
CA SER A 156 -1.93 -12.85 -12.14
C SER A 156 -2.79 -13.05 -10.89
N ILE A 157 -3.84 -13.87 -11.00
CA ILE A 157 -4.67 -14.23 -9.84
C ILE A 157 -3.87 -14.98 -8.77
N GLU A 158 -2.88 -15.78 -9.17
CA GLU A 158 -1.98 -16.48 -8.24
C GLU A 158 -1.10 -15.48 -7.48
N GLU A 159 -0.55 -14.48 -8.17
CA GLU A 159 0.22 -13.40 -7.53
C GLU A 159 -0.67 -12.57 -6.59
N TYR A 160 -1.91 -12.28 -7.00
CA TYR A 160 -2.90 -11.60 -6.16
C TYR A 160 -3.16 -12.39 -4.88
N ASN A 161 -3.44 -13.70 -4.98
CA ASN A 161 -3.70 -14.57 -3.83
C ASN A 161 -2.46 -14.68 -2.92
N ALA A 162 -1.26 -14.77 -3.50
CA ALA A 162 -0.01 -14.85 -2.75
C ALA A 162 0.30 -13.57 -1.96
N ILE A 163 0.05 -12.39 -2.53
CA ILE A 163 0.25 -11.10 -1.83
C ILE A 163 -0.92 -10.85 -0.86
N GLY A 164 -2.14 -11.08 -1.31
CA GLY A 164 -3.37 -10.84 -0.57
C GLY A 164 -3.49 -11.67 0.71
N SER A 165 -2.96 -12.90 0.68
CA SER A 165 -2.84 -13.74 1.88
C SER A 165 -1.79 -13.25 2.87
N ALA A 166 -0.92 -12.31 2.50
CA ALA A 166 0.18 -11.81 3.33
C ALA A 166 1.20 -12.89 3.75
N GLU A 167 1.24 -14.05 3.08
CA GLU A 167 2.18 -15.15 3.35
C GLU A 167 3.52 -15.01 2.59
N VAL A 168 3.63 -14.04 1.67
CA VAL A 168 4.80 -13.84 0.82
C VAL A 168 5.38 -12.44 1.00
N VAL A 169 6.71 -12.34 0.98
CA VAL A 169 7.42 -11.06 0.94
C VAL A 169 7.17 -10.38 -0.43
N PRO A 170 6.52 -9.20 -0.48
CA PRO A 170 6.12 -8.55 -1.73
C PRO A 170 7.27 -8.35 -2.71
N ARG A 171 8.48 -8.10 -2.18
CA ARG A 171 9.69 -7.91 -2.97
C ARG A 171 9.96 -9.02 -3.98
N ALA A 172 9.63 -10.27 -3.62
CA ALA A 172 9.85 -11.43 -4.48
C ALA A 172 9.06 -11.36 -5.79
N ILE A 173 7.84 -10.81 -5.73
CA ILE A 173 6.96 -10.63 -6.89
C ILE A 173 7.33 -9.31 -7.60
N LEU A 174 7.50 -8.22 -6.85
CA LEU A 174 7.82 -6.91 -7.41
C LEU A 174 9.13 -6.90 -8.22
N LYS A 175 10.17 -7.63 -7.79
CA LYS A 175 11.44 -7.74 -8.53
C LYS A 175 11.31 -8.41 -9.90
N GLN A 176 10.27 -9.22 -10.11
CA GLN A 176 10.04 -9.90 -11.39
C GLN A 176 9.36 -8.97 -12.41
N LYS A 177 8.75 -7.88 -11.95
CA LYS A 177 8.10 -6.88 -12.79
C LYS A 177 9.15 -5.96 -13.40
N LYS A 178 9.42 -6.16 -14.69
CA LYS A 178 10.47 -5.42 -15.43
C LYS A 178 10.01 -4.07 -15.96
N ARG A 179 8.70 -3.87 -16.13
CA ARG A 179 8.11 -2.66 -16.74
C ARG A 179 6.79 -2.34 -16.07
N VAL A 180 6.55 -1.06 -15.86
CA VAL A 180 5.25 -0.50 -15.49
C VAL A 180 4.23 -0.91 -16.55
N THR A 181 3.08 -1.44 -16.13
CA THR A 181 2.03 -1.88 -17.08
C THR A 181 0.87 -0.90 -17.15
N TRP A 182 0.71 -0.07 -16.12
CA TRP A 182 -0.25 1.03 -16.10
C TRP A 182 0.21 2.16 -15.18
N TYR A 183 -0.38 3.33 -15.33
CA TYR A 183 0.04 4.55 -14.64
C TYR A 183 -1.05 4.99 -13.66
N PRO A 184 -0.90 4.73 -12.33
CA PRO A 184 -1.97 5.00 -11.38
C PRO A 184 -2.40 6.46 -11.34
N TYR A 185 -1.47 7.40 -11.47
CA TYR A 185 -1.76 8.83 -11.48
C TYR A 185 -2.75 9.28 -12.58
N ASP A 186 -2.90 8.51 -13.67
CA ASP A 186 -3.88 8.83 -14.71
C ASP A 186 -5.32 8.58 -14.23
N TYR A 187 -5.50 7.87 -13.13
CA TYR A 187 -6.79 7.49 -12.54
C TYR A 187 -7.00 8.11 -11.14
N ASP A 188 -6.39 9.26 -10.84
CA ASP A 188 -6.54 9.94 -9.54
C ASP A 188 -7.90 10.64 -9.35
N GLY A 189 -8.79 10.55 -10.34
CA GLY A 189 -10.09 11.22 -10.37
C GLY A 189 -10.09 12.59 -11.05
N SER A 190 -8.91 13.10 -11.44
CA SER A 190 -8.80 14.32 -12.25
C SER A 190 -9.11 14.02 -13.71
N HIS A 191 -9.77 14.97 -14.39
CA HIS A 191 -9.96 14.89 -15.83
C HIS A 191 -8.61 15.02 -16.57
N ASN A 192 -8.37 14.12 -17.53
CA ASN A 192 -7.23 14.13 -18.42
C ASN A 192 -7.58 13.53 -19.81
N ASP A 193 -6.63 13.54 -20.75
CA ASP A 193 -6.86 13.00 -22.10
C ASP A 193 -6.25 11.60 -22.30
N ARG A 194 -5.83 10.93 -21.22
CA ARG A 194 -5.07 9.67 -21.26
C ARG A 194 -5.90 8.43 -20.93
N ILE A 195 -7.09 8.61 -20.34
CA ILE A 195 -8.01 7.51 -20.01
C ILE A 195 -9.37 7.67 -20.68
N ASP A 196 -10.08 6.56 -20.79
CA ASP A 196 -11.42 6.54 -21.37
C ASP A 196 -12.41 7.34 -20.53
N LYS A 197 -13.32 8.05 -21.21
CA LYS A 197 -14.32 8.90 -20.53
C LYS A 197 -15.22 8.15 -19.55
N VAL A 198 -15.42 6.85 -19.78
CA VAL A 198 -16.22 5.97 -18.90
C VAL A 198 -15.58 5.79 -17.51
N GLU A 199 -14.28 6.05 -17.39
CA GLU A 199 -13.56 5.99 -16.13
C GLU A 199 -13.63 7.31 -15.35
N TYR A 200 -14.29 8.36 -15.87
CA TYR A 200 -14.60 9.55 -15.07
C TYR A 200 -15.83 9.33 -14.20
N GLU A 201 -15.76 9.78 -12.96
CA GLU A 201 -16.88 9.73 -12.03
C GLU A 201 -17.71 11.01 -12.21
N PRO A 202 -19.00 10.96 -12.59
CA PRO A 202 -19.83 12.17 -12.73
C PRO A 202 -20.37 12.69 -11.38
N ASP A 203 -19.93 12.10 -10.27
CA ASP A 203 -20.47 12.29 -8.93
C ASP A 203 -19.86 13.51 -8.22
N ASN A 204 -20.70 14.49 -7.87
CA ASN A 204 -20.28 15.69 -7.15
C ASN A 204 -19.71 15.38 -5.76
N GLU A 205 -20.25 14.39 -5.04
CA GLU A 205 -19.74 14.02 -3.72
C GLU A 205 -18.32 13.48 -3.82
N PHE A 206 -18.04 12.72 -4.87
CA PHE A 206 -16.68 12.29 -5.20
C PHE A 206 -15.75 13.49 -5.43
N TYR A 207 -16.14 14.47 -6.26
CA TYR A 207 -15.30 15.65 -6.49
C TYR A 207 -15.05 16.51 -5.24
N GLU A 208 -16.06 16.72 -4.40
CA GLU A 208 -15.88 17.41 -3.12
C GLU A 208 -14.93 16.62 -2.19
N SER A 209 -15.01 15.29 -2.20
CA SER A 209 -14.07 14.46 -1.45
C SER A 209 -12.61 14.60 -1.94
N LEU A 210 -12.39 14.80 -3.25
CA LEU A 210 -11.04 15.04 -3.79
C LEU A 210 -10.51 16.41 -3.36
N LYS A 211 -11.34 17.46 -3.35
CA LYS A 211 -10.95 18.78 -2.84
C LYS A 211 -10.57 18.72 -1.37
N TRP A 212 -11.40 18.05 -0.56
CA TRP A 212 -11.10 17.87 0.86
C TRP A 212 -9.78 17.11 1.09
N ILE A 213 -9.49 16.09 0.28
CA ILE A 213 -8.18 15.40 0.32
C ILE A 213 -7.05 16.37 0.03
N ASP A 214 -7.16 17.17 -1.03
CA ASP A 214 -6.11 18.11 -1.43
C ASP A 214 -5.81 19.12 -0.31
N GLU A 215 -6.86 19.69 0.28
CA GLU A 215 -6.77 20.64 1.40
C GLU A 215 -6.18 19.98 2.66
N SER A 216 -6.65 18.78 3.00
CA SER A 216 -6.17 18.03 4.17
C SER A 216 -4.70 17.68 4.07
N ILE A 217 -4.24 17.25 2.89
CA ILE A 217 -2.82 16.93 2.66
C ILE A 217 -1.98 18.21 2.71
N ALA A 218 -2.44 19.31 2.11
CA ALA A 218 -1.73 20.59 2.17
C ALA A 218 -1.59 21.09 3.61
N GLN A 219 -2.68 21.06 4.38
CA GLN A 219 -2.68 21.44 5.80
C GLN A 219 -1.72 20.56 6.61
N MET A 220 -1.82 19.24 6.48
CA MET A 220 -0.98 18.27 7.21
C MET A 220 0.52 18.52 6.96
N ILE A 221 0.91 18.79 5.71
CA ILE A 221 2.32 19.06 5.38
C ILE A 221 2.76 20.39 6.00
N ASN A 222 1.96 21.45 5.87
CA ASN A 222 2.28 22.76 6.44
C ASN A 222 2.46 22.70 7.97
N GLU A 223 1.57 22.00 8.68
CA GLU A 223 1.68 21.82 10.13
C GLU A 223 2.98 21.11 10.53
N LYS A 224 3.35 20.05 9.81
CA LYS A 224 4.60 19.31 10.07
C LYS A 224 5.85 20.14 9.76
N GLU A 225 5.82 20.97 8.73
CA GLU A 225 6.93 21.89 8.40
C GLU A 225 7.08 23.00 9.47
N MET A 226 5.97 23.58 9.93
CA MET A 226 5.98 24.62 10.97
C MET A 226 6.49 24.08 12.32
N ASN A 227 6.09 22.87 12.70
CA ASN A 227 6.52 22.25 13.96
C ASN A 227 8.02 21.99 14.02
N ILE A 228 8.70 21.83 12.89
CA ILE A 228 10.16 21.67 12.82
C ILE A 228 10.87 23.04 12.82
N ALA A 229 10.28 24.06 12.22
CA ALA A 229 10.86 25.42 12.16
C ALA A 229 10.74 26.21 13.47
N GLY A 230 9.83 25.81 14.37
CA GLY A 230 9.63 26.42 15.69
C GLY A 230 10.51 25.85 16.82
N VAL A 231 11.47 24.99 16.51
CA VAL A 231 12.46 24.40 17.44
C VAL A 231 13.83 25.03 17.24
#